data_AF-A7TFK7-F1
#
_entry.id   AF-A7TFK7-F1
#
_cell.length_a   1.000
_cell.length_b   1.000
_cell.length_c   1.000
_cell.angle_alpha   90.00
_cell.angle_beta   90.00
_cell.angle_gamma   90.00
#
_symmetry.space_group_name_H-M   'P 1'
#
loop_
_entity.id
_entity.type
_entity.pdbx_description
1 polymer ?
#
loop_
_entity_poly.entity_id
_entity_poly.type
_entity_poly.pdbx_seq_one_letter_code
_entity_poly.pdbx_strand_id
1 'polypeptide(L)' 'MSFATIYRVFFKRNAVFVGTIFAAGFVFQPLFDSGITSWYEAHNKGKLWKDVKAQLQLVGDEEAADDE' A
#
# COMPACT_ATOMS: atom_id res chain seq x y z
N MET A 1 0.92 -4.62 31.80
CA MET A 1 -0.46 -5.15 31.95
C MET A 1 -1.28 -5.16 30.65
N SER A 2 -1.01 -4.33 29.63
CA SER A 2 -1.77 -4.31 28.36
C SER A 2 -1.68 -5.58 27.50
N PHE A 3 -0.47 -6.11 27.28
CA PHE A 3 -0.25 -7.31 26.46
C PHE A 3 -0.99 -8.55 26.97
N ALA A 4 -1.03 -8.73 28.30
CA ALA A 4 -1.74 -9.84 28.94
C ALA A 4 -3.26 -9.79 28.70
N THR A 5 -3.83 -8.59 28.58
CA THR A 5 -5.26 -8.40 28.28
C THR A 5 -5.57 -8.78 26.84
N ILE A 6 -4.75 -8.33 25.88
CA ILE A 6 -4.88 -8.71 24.46
C ILE A 6 -4.81 -10.23 24.30
N TYR A 7 -3.83 -10.87 24.94
CA TYR A 7 -3.69 -12.33 24.92
C TYR A 7 -4.93 -13.07 25.45
N ARG A 8 -5.46 -12.64 26.60
CA ARG A 8 -6.63 -13.29 27.22
C ARG A 8 -7.90 -13.13 26.39
N VAL A 9 -8.08 -11.98 25.72
CA VAL A 9 -9.28 -11.66 24.95
C VAL A 9 -9.28 -12.37 23.60
N PHE A 10 -8.17 -12.29 22.86
CA PHE A 10 -8.13 -12.71 21.46
C PHE A 10 -7.46 -14.07 21.24
N PHE A 11 -6.48 -14.43 22.09
CA PHE A 11 -5.57 -15.54 21.79
C PHE A 11 -5.71 -16.75 22.74
N LYS A 12 -6.33 -16.58 23.92
CA LYS A 12 -6.52 -17.68 24.90
C LYS A 12 -7.73 -18.57 24.60
N ARG A 13 -8.75 -18.08 23.88
CA ARG A 13 -9.99 -18.82 23.60
C ARG A 13 -9.98 -19.33 22.16
N ASN A 14 -9.92 -20.66 21.97
CA ASN A 14 -9.90 -21.30 20.64
C ASN A 14 -11.04 -20.85 19.71
N ALA A 15 -12.24 -20.63 20.25
CA ALA A 15 -13.40 -20.19 19.47
C ALA A 15 -13.23 -18.78 18.85
N VAL A 16 -12.43 -17.90 19.47
CA VAL A 16 -12.20 -16.52 19.01
C VAL A 16 -10.90 -16.40 18.23
N PHE A 17 -9.96 -17.34 18.44
CA PHE A 17 -8.62 -17.32 17.86
C PHE A 17 -8.64 -17.26 16.33
N VAL A 18 -9.25 -18.26 15.67
CA VAL A 18 -9.25 -18.35 14.19
C VAL A 18 -9.95 -17.15 13.55
N GLY A 19 -11.10 -16.74 14.10
CA GLY A 19 -11.81 -15.55 13.64
C GLY A 19 -10.99 -14.27 13.77
N THR A 20 -10.21 -14.14 14.85
CA THR A 20 -9.30 -13.00 15.03
C THR A 20 -8.19 -13.00 13.98
N ILE A 21 -7.60 -14.16 13.67
CA ILE A 21 -6.56 -14.25 12.63
C ILE A 21 -7.12 -13.90 11.25
N PHE A 22 -8.32 -14.37 10.91
CA PHE A 22 -8.95 -14.01 9.64
C PHE A 22 -9.29 -12.53 9.56
N ALA A 23 -9.89 -11.96 10.60
CA ALA A 23 -10.18 -10.53 10.65
C ALA A 23 -8.89 -9.70 10.50
N ALA A 24 -7.82 -10.09 11.20
CA ALA A 24 -6.51 -9.47 11.07
C ALA A 24 -5.97 -9.58 9.64
N GLY A 25 -6.07 -10.76 9.00
CA GLY A 25 -5.65 -10.95 7.61
C GLY A 25 -6.39 -10.04 6.62
N PHE A 26 -7.71 -9.95 6.72
CA PHE A 26 -8.52 -9.10 5.85
C PHE A 26 -8.22 -7.60 6.01
N VAL A 27 -7.89 -7.15 7.22
CA VAL A 27 -7.50 -5.77 7.46
C VAL A 27 -6.05 -5.53 7.06
N PHE A 28 -5.15 -6.45 7.39
CA PHE A 28 -3.72 -6.32 7.15
C PHE A 28 -3.40 -6.29 5.66
N GLN A 29 -3.98 -7.18 4.86
CA GLN A 29 -3.62 -7.34 3.45
C GLN A 29 -3.74 -6.03 2.62
N PRO A 30 -4.90 -5.34 2.58
CA PRO A 30 -5.02 -4.10 1.80
C PRO A 30 -4.17 -2.95 2.35
N LEU A 31 -4.02 -2.86 3.67
CA LEU A 31 -3.19 -1.82 4.30
C LEU A 31 -1.70 -2.03 4.00
N PHE A 32 -1.24 -3.26 4.10
CA PHE A 32 0.14 -3.62 3.82
C PHE A 32 0.45 -3.45 2.33
N ASP A 33 -0.42 -3.93 1.44
CA ASP A 33 -0.27 -3.79 0.00
C ASP A 33 -0.17 -2.32 -0.43
N SER A 34 -1.12 -1.49 0.01
CA SER A 34 -1.11 -0.06 -0.29
C SER A 34 0.11 0.67 0.32
N GLY A 35 0.48 0.33 1.55
CA GLY A 35 1.61 0.94 2.23
C GLY A 35 2.95 0.62 1.57
N ILE A 36 3.19 -0.64 1.24
CA ILE A 36 4.41 -1.07 0.57
C ILE A 36 4.46 -0.59 -0.87
N THR A 37 3.33 -0.61 -1.60
CA THR A 37 3.26 -0.04 -2.94
C THR A 37 3.61 1.44 -2.93
N SER A 38 3.02 2.22 -2.02
CA SER A 38 3.33 3.65 -1.89
C SER A 38 4.81 3.90 -1.58
N TRP A 39 5.39 3.11 -0.67
CA TRP A 39 6.81 3.18 -0.37
C TRP A 39 7.69 2.84 -1.58
N TYR A 40 7.36 1.75 -2.29
CA TYR A 40 8.10 1.28 -3.45
C TYR A 40 8.11 2.31 -4.60
N GLU A 41 6.94 2.90 -4.87
CA GLU A 41 6.78 3.94 -5.87
C GLU A 41 7.54 5.20 -5.51
N ALA A 42 7.46 5.64 -4.24
CA ALA A 42 8.23 6.79 -3.77
C ALA A 42 9.74 6.54 -3.86
N HIS A 43 10.20 5.33 -3.51
CA HIS A 43 11.61 4.95 -3.57
C HIS A 43 12.14 4.88 -5.01
N ASN A 44 11.31 4.51 -5.98
CA ASN A 44 11.70 4.36 -7.39
C ASN A 44 11.21 5.52 -8.28
N LYS A 45 10.77 6.63 -7.70
CA LYS A 45 10.24 7.80 -8.42
C LYS A 45 11.15 8.21 -9.59
N GLY A 46 10.54 8.41 -10.76
CA GLY A 46 11.23 8.76 -12.01
C GLY A 46 11.75 7.56 -12.80
N LYS A 47 11.76 6.35 -12.21
CA LYS A 47 12.17 5.12 -12.89
C LYS A 47 10.97 4.27 -13.33
N LEU A 48 9.79 4.47 -12.72
CA LEU A 48 8.62 3.69 -13.08
C LEU A 48 8.09 4.14 -14.45
N TRP A 49 7.53 3.19 -15.20
CA TRP A 49 6.94 3.50 -16.50
C TRP A 49 5.88 4.61 -16.42
N LYS A 50 5.08 4.66 -15.34
CA LYS A 50 4.10 5.73 -15.14
C LYS A 50 4.74 7.13 -15.05
N ASP A 51 5.93 7.23 -14.47
CA ASP A 51 6.65 8.49 -14.33
C ASP A 51 7.31 8.88 -15.66
N VAL A 52 7.95 7.91 -16.33
CA VAL A 52 8.56 8.10 -17.65
C VAL A 52 7.52 8.48 -18.69
N LYS A 53 6.37 7.80 -18.70
CA LYS A 53 5.26 8.10 -19.61
C LYS A 53 4.71 9.51 -19.37
N ALA A 54 4.53 9.91 -18.11
CA ALA A 54 4.09 11.26 -17.78
C ALA A 54 5.07 12.31 -18.32
N GLN A 55 6.39 12.08 -18.17
CA GLN A 55 7.41 12.96 -18.73
C GLN A 55 7.33 13.04 -20.27
N LEU A 56 7.18 11.91 -20.96
CA LEU A 56 7.09 11.88 -22.43
C LEU A 56 5.85 12.59 -22.97
N GLN A 57 4.71 12.47 -22.28
CA GLN A 57 3.48 13.16 -22.65
C GLN A 57 3.62 14.67 -22.50
N LEU A 58 4.24 15.13 -21.41
CA LEU A 58 4.51 16.56 -21.21
C LEU A 58 5.40 17.13 -22.32
N VAL A 59 6.45 16.40 -22.72
CA VAL A 59 7.32 16.84 -23.83
C VAL A 59 6.55 16.95 -25.14
N GLY A 60 5.68 15.97 -25.46
CA GLY A 60 4.86 16.03 -26.67
C GLY A 60 3.85 17.19 -26.65
N ASP A 61 3.29 17.52 -25.48
CA ASP A 61 2.39 18.66 -25.32
C ASP A 61 3.13 20.01 -25.42
N GLU A 62 4.38 20.10 -24.92
CA GLU A 62 5.24 21.28 -25.07
C GLU A 62 5.68 21.50 -26.53
N GLU A 63 6.12 20.46 -27.23
CA GLU A 63 6.47 20.53 -28.66
C GLU A 63 5.27 20.97 -29.51
N ALA A 64 4.07 20.48 -29.21
CA ALA A 64 2.85 20.89 -29.91
C ALA A 64 2.44 22.35 -29.65
N ALA A 65 2.79 22.92 -28.49
CA ALA A 65 2.48 24.30 -28.14
C ALA A 65 3.48 25.32 -28.73
N ASP A 66 4.73 24.91 -28.98
CA ASP A 66 5.74 25.74 -29.64
C ASP A 66 5.55 25.81 -31.18
N ASP A 67 4.83 24.84 -31.76
CA ASP A 67 4.53 24.76 -33.20
C ASP A 67 3.23 25.53 -33.63
N GLU A 68 2.45 26.10 -32.69
CA GLU A 68 1.27 26.99 -32.93
C GLU A 68 1.61 28.50 -32.83
#